data_AF-A0A938SD05-F1
#
_entry.id   AF-A0A938SD05-F1
#
_cell.length_a   1.000
_cell.length_b   1.000
_cell.length_c   1.000
_cell.angle_alpha   90.00
_cell.angle_beta   90.00
_cell.angle_gamma   90.00
#
_symmetry.space_group_name_H-M   'P 1'
#
loop_
_entity.id
_entity.type
_entity.pdbx_description
1 polymer ?
#
loop_
_entity_poly.entity_id
_entity_poly.type
_entity_poly.pdbx_seq_one_letter_code
_entity_poly.pdbx_strand_id
1 'polypeptide(L)'
;MNPRERFLACNRFQNVDRVPITEIAIWSHTHERWLKEGLPRDVDASLGCLSGNEFFGFERWEYIPVSVSMIPTFDHQVLQEDERIVVYRGGDGIVHKALKEGTVRGTRASMDQYVSFPVTDRASFLEMKKRYDPATPIRYPRWWDDLARCYRGRDYPLALTGIGGFGFY
;
A
#
# COMPACT_ATOMS: atom_id res chain seq x y z
N MET A 1 14.03 18.55 -15.37
CA MET A 1 12.65 18.05 -15.59
C MET A 1 11.96 17.87 -14.25
N ASN A 2 10.65 18.05 -14.15
CA ASN A 2 9.92 17.67 -12.93
C ASN A 2 9.64 16.14 -12.89
N PRO A 3 9.28 15.56 -11.72
CA PRO A 3 9.01 14.12 -11.61
C PRO A 3 7.98 13.59 -12.62
N ARG A 4 6.92 14.33 -12.91
CA ARG A 4 5.90 13.95 -13.89
C ARG A 4 6.47 13.88 -15.31
N GLU A 5 7.22 14.89 -15.73
CA GLU A 5 7.89 14.93 -17.03
C GLU A 5 8.87 13.77 -17.18
N ARG A 6 9.67 13.52 -16.13
CA ARG A 6 10.66 12.45 -16.11
C ARG A 6 10.02 11.07 -16.19
N PHE A 7 8.98 10.83 -15.40
CA PHE A 7 8.21 9.59 -15.47
C PHE A 7 7.65 9.36 -16.88
N LEU A 8 7.02 10.37 -17.48
CA LEU A 8 6.44 10.24 -18.82
C LEU A 8 7.51 10.03 -19.90
N ALA A 9 8.61 10.76 -19.87
CA ALA A 9 9.72 10.61 -20.81
C ALA A 9 10.38 9.24 -20.69
N CYS A 10 10.63 8.78 -19.45
CA CYS A 10 11.19 7.46 -19.17
C CYS A 10 10.30 6.33 -19.73
N ASN A 11 8.99 6.35 -19.45
CA ASN A 11 8.05 5.33 -19.94
C ASN A 11 7.80 5.41 -21.46
N ARG A 12 8.22 6.50 -22.12
CA ARG A 12 8.16 6.68 -23.58
C ARG A 12 9.51 6.44 -24.26
N PHE A 13 10.50 5.93 -23.52
CA PHE A 13 11.86 5.69 -24.03
C PHE A 13 12.51 6.94 -24.62
N GLN A 14 12.27 8.10 -24.00
CA GLN A 14 12.88 9.38 -24.35
C GLN A 14 14.05 9.69 -23.41
N ASN A 15 14.87 10.68 -23.79
CA ASN A 15 15.95 11.16 -22.93
C ASN A 15 15.40 11.77 -21.63
N VAL A 16 16.08 11.47 -20.53
CA VAL A 16 15.77 11.98 -19.19
C VAL A 16 17.02 12.59 -18.56
N ASP A 17 16.84 13.55 -17.65
CA ASP A 17 17.93 14.14 -16.87
C ASP A 17 18.54 13.16 -15.85
N ARG A 18 17.73 12.22 -15.34
CA ARG A 18 18.13 11.03 -14.57
C ARG A 18 17.01 9.98 -14.61
N VAL A 19 17.29 8.76 -14.17
CA VAL A 19 16.27 7.71 -14.02
C VAL A 19 15.33 8.07 -12.85
N PRO A 20 13.99 8.01 -13.00
CA PRO A 20 13.07 8.15 -11.86
C PRO A 20 13.36 7.09 -10.80
N ILE A 21 13.47 7.50 -9.54
CA ILE A 21 13.62 6.59 -8.40
C ILE A 21 12.48 6.80 -7.42
N THR A 22 11.83 5.71 -7.03
CA THR A 22 10.83 5.68 -5.97
C THR A 22 10.97 4.35 -5.24
N GLU A 23 10.50 4.29 -4.00
CA GLU A 23 10.52 3.07 -3.19
C GLU A 23 9.11 2.77 -2.69
N ILE A 24 8.66 1.55 -2.94
CA ILE A 24 7.34 1.04 -2.60
C ILE A 24 7.19 0.99 -1.07
N ALA A 25 8.17 0.41 -0.38
CA ALA A 25 8.07 0.18 1.04
C ALA A 25 9.44 -0.14 1.66
N ILE A 26 9.80 0.58 2.71
CA ILE A 26 10.89 0.19 3.59
C ILE A 26 10.30 -0.60 4.77
N TRP A 27 10.90 -1.75 5.06
CA TRP A 27 10.48 -2.60 6.18
C TRP A 27 10.65 -1.87 7.51
N SER A 28 9.70 -2.06 8.42
CA SER A 28 9.75 -1.45 9.76
C SER A 28 11.03 -1.80 10.52
N HIS A 29 11.55 -3.02 10.33
CA HIS A 29 12.84 -3.45 10.90
C HIS A 29 14.00 -2.60 10.40
N THR A 30 14.04 -2.31 9.11
CA THR A 30 15.07 -1.48 8.49
C THR A 30 14.97 -0.05 9.00
N HIS A 31 13.76 0.51 9.09
CA HIS A 31 13.54 1.84 9.65
C HIS A 31 14.00 1.93 11.11
N GLU A 32 13.62 0.96 11.97
CA GLU A 32 14.06 0.91 13.37
C GLU A 32 15.59 0.75 13.50
N ARG A 33 16.21 -0.02 12.60
CA ARG A 33 17.67 -0.15 12.55
C ARG A 33 18.31 1.19 12.17
N TRP A 34 17.85 1.84 11.10
CA TRP A 34 18.37 3.12 10.63
C TRP A 34 18.26 4.22 11.68
N LEU A 35 17.17 4.27 12.45
CA LEU A 35 17.02 5.21 13.58
C LEU A 35 18.09 5.01 14.67
N LYS A 36 18.60 3.79 14.85
CA LYS A 36 19.72 3.48 15.77
C LYS A 36 21.08 3.78 15.15
N GLU A 37 21.17 3.70 13.83
CA GLU A 37 22.37 4.00 13.03
C GLU A 37 22.53 5.51 12.74
N GLY A 38 21.56 6.35 13.13
CA GLY A 38 21.66 7.81 13.04
C GLY A 38 20.71 8.48 12.05
N LEU A 39 19.70 7.78 11.51
CA LEU A 39 18.65 8.42 10.72
C LEU A 39 17.95 9.51 11.56
N PRO A 40 17.84 10.75 11.04
CA PRO A 40 17.12 11.82 11.72
C PRO A 40 15.67 11.42 12.04
N ARG A 41 15.19 11.80 13.23
CA ARG A 41 13.89 11.35 13.78
C ARG A 41 12.68 11.94 13.04
N ASP A 42 12.90 13.01 12.29
CA ASP A 42 11.94 13.71 11.44
C ASP A 42 11.87 13.14 10.01
N VAL A 43 12.79 12.24 9.64
CA VAL A 43 12.74 11.52 8.36
C VAL A 43 11.89 10.27 8.50
N ASP A 44 10.72 10.27 7.87
CA ASP A 44 9.89 9.07 7.77
C ASP A 44 10.39 8.17 6.63
N ALA A 45 11.08 7.09 6.99
CA ALA A 45 11.46 6.02 6.06
C ALA A 45 10.56 4.80 6.19
N SER A 46 9.28 4.96 6.56
CA SER A 46 8.34 3.85 6.65
C SER A 46 7.62 3.58 5.31
N LEU A 47 6.46 2.93 5.36
CA LEU A 47 5.64 2.58 4.18
C LEU A 47 5.19 3.80 3.34
N GLY A 48 5.38 5.02 3.83
CA GLY A 48 5.07 6.27 3.12
C GLY A 48 6.07 6.69 2.04
N CYS A 49 7.23 6.02 1.90
CA CYS A 49 8.33 6.42 0.98
C CYS A 49 7.89 6.62 -0.48
N LEU A 50 6.84 5.95 -0.92
CA LEU A 50 6.28 6.07 -2.26
C LEU A 50 5.69 7.46 -2.54
N SER A 51 5.26 8.17 -1.49
CA SER A 51 4.83 9.57 -1.55
C SER A 51 6.01 10.54 -1.68
N GLY A 52 7.22 10.02 -1.87
CA GLY A 52 8.47 10.76 -1.97
C GLY A 52 9.17 10.85 -0.62
N ASN A 53 10.49 10.97 -0.68
CA ASN A 53 11.33 11.20 0.48
C ASN A 53 12.58 11.97 0.03
N GLU A 54 12.69 13.23 0.43
CA GLU A 54 13.79 14.10 0.00
C GLU A 54 15.14 13.62 0.54
N PHE A 55 15.18 13.10 1.77
CA PHE A 55 16.40 12.60 2.40
C PHE A 55 17.06 11.46 1.59
N PHE A 56 16.26 10.53 1.05
CA PHE A 56 16.73 9.46 0.17
C PHE A 56 16.71 9.81 -1.32
N GLY A 57 16.20 11.00 -1.68
CA GLY A 57 16.02 11.42 -3.06
C GLY A 57 14.91 10.68 -3.82
N PHE A 58 13.96 10.03 -3.11
CA PHE A 58 12.81 9.36 -3.72
C PHE A 58 11.83 10.38 -4.27
N GLU A 59 11.45 10.21 -5.53
CA GLU A 59 10.48 11.05 -6.20
C GLU A 59 9.06 10.74 -5.69
N ARG A 60 8.29 11.81 -5.49
CA ARG A 60 6.88 11.71 -5.08
C ARG A 60 6.06 11.03 -6.17
N TRP A 61 5.40 9.94 -5.82
CA TRP A 61 4.32 9.34 -6.59
C TRP A 61 3.05 9.36 -5.73
N GLU A 62 1.92 9.71 -6.34
CA GLU A 62 0.67 9.77 -5.61
C GLU A 62 -0.37 8.84 -6.21
N TYR A 63 -1.23 8.30 -5.35
CA TYR A 63 -2.38 7.52 -5.74
C TYR A 63 -3.64 8.31 -5.50
N ILE A 64 -4.53 8.29 -6.48
CA ILE A 64 -5.86 8.84 -6.31
C ILE A 64 -6.53 8.10 -5.15
N PRO A 65 -7.07 8.80 -4.14
CA PRO A 65 -7.65 8.19 -2.94
C PRO A 65 -9.06 7.61 -3.19
N VAL A 66 -9.22 6.86 -4.28
CA VAL A 66 -10.42 6.08 -4.58
C VAL A 66 -10.30 4.71 -3.92
N SER A 67 -11.27 4.35 -3.08
CA SER A 67 -11.26 3.08 -2.36
C SER A 67 -11.62 1.91 -3.28
N VAL A 68 -10.63 1.10 -3.63
CA VAL A 68 -10.79 -0.16 -4.39
C VAL A 68 -10.87 -1.40 -3.51
N SER A 69 -10.84 -1.23 -2.18
CA SER A 69 -10.87 -2.32 -1.20
C SER A 69 -12.28 -2.84 -0.90
N MET A 70 -12.40 -3.90 -0.11
CA MET A 70 -13.71 -4.39 0.34
C MET A 70 -14.43 -3.40 1.25
N ILE A 71 -15.75 -3.30 1.09
CA ILE A 71 -16.64 -2.50 1.92
C ILE A 71 -17.90 -3.31 2.27
N PRO A 72 -18.15 -3.63 3.55
CA PRO A 72 -17.17 -3.57 4.66
C PRO A 72 -16.07 -4.63 4.45
N THR A 73 -14.95 -4.48 5.15
CA THR A 73 -13.97 -5.56 5.32
C THR A 73 -14.54 -6.66 6.22
N PHE A 74 -13.79 -7.75 6.40
CA PHE A 74 -14.08 -8.71 7.47
C PHE A 74 -13.62 -8.13 8.82
N ASP A 75 -14.25 -8.58 9.90
CA ASP A 75 -13.76 -8.27 11.25
C ASP A 75 -12.51 -9.09 11.55
N HIS A 76 -11.52 -8.42 12.13
CA HIS A 76 -10.33 -9.09 12.65
C HIS A 76 -10.73 -10.02 13.80
N GLN A 77 -10.36 -11.29 13.70
CA GLN A 77 -10.71 -12.30 14.70
C GLN A 77 -9.53 -13.23 14.96
N VAL A 78 -9.03 -13.27 16.20
CA VAL A 78 -8.05 -14.29 16.62
C VAL A 78 -8.79 -15.62 16.79
N LEU A 79 -8.27 -16.66 16.13
CA LEU A 79 -8.83 -18.02 16.17
C LEU A 79 -8.05 -18.92 17.13
N GLN A 80 -6.73 -18.74 17.18
CA GLN A 80 -5.84 -19.47 18.06
C GLN A 80 -4.58 -18.63 18.29
N GLU A 81 -4.02 -18.68 19.50
CA GLU A 81 -2.74 -18.05 19.81
C GLU A 81 -1.95 -18.93 20.79
N ASP A 82 -0.65 -19.09 20.55
CA ASP A 82 0.30 -19.68 21.50
C ASP A 82 1.49 -18.73 21.70
N GLU A 83 2.57 -19.16 22.36
CA GLU A 83 3.73 -18.30 22.63
C GLU A 83 4.43 -17.78 21.36
N ARG A 84 4.42 -18.54 20.27
CA ARG A 84 5.21 -18.26 19.06
C ARG A 84 4.36 -17.79 17.88
N ILE A 85 3.12 -18.23 17.78
CA ILE A 85 2.25 -17.98 16.64
C ILE A 85 0.90 -17.41 17.04
N VAL A 86 0.30 -16.69 16.10
CA VAL A 86 -1.11 -16.30 16.14
C VAL A 86 -1.79 -16.69 14.83
N VAL A 87 -2.93 -17.37 14.94
CA VAL A 87 -3.81 -17.69 13.82
C VAL A 87 -5.03 -16.78 13.92
N TYR A 88 -5.27 -15.99 12.88
CA TYR A 88 -6.33 -14.97 12.89
C TYR A 88 -6.95 -14.81 11.50
N ARG A 89 -8.22 -14.39 11.45
CA ARG A 89 -8.84 -13.91 10.22
C ARG A 89 -8.58 -12.41 10.09
N GLY A 90 -7.96 -12.00 8.99
CA GLY A 90 -7.70 -10.59 8.67
C GLY A 90 -8.92 -9.87 8.10
N GLY A 91 -8.80 -8.55 7.90
CA GLY A 91 -9.83 -7.76 7.23
C GLY A 91 -10.02 -8.12 5.75
N ASP A 92 -9.02 -8.76 5.16
CA ASP A 92 -9.04 -9.41 3.85
C ASP A 92 -9.88 -10.71 3.81
N GLY A 93 -10.32 -11.19 4.97
CA GLY A 93 -11.08 -12.43 5.12
C GLY A 93 -10.22 -13.70 5.07
N ILE A 94 -8.91 -13.58 4.85
CA ILE A 94 -7.96 -14.70 4.82
C ILE A 94 -7.68 -15.11 6.27
N VAL A 95 -7.54 -16.41 6.50
CA VAL A 95 -7.00 -16.92 7.77
C VAL A 95 -5.49 -17.00 7.63
N HIS A 96 -4.81 -16.19 8.44
CA HIS A 96 -3.37 -16.06 8.49
C HIS A 96 -2.82 -16.84 9.68
N LYS A 97 -1.64 -17.44 9.50
CA LYS A 97 -0.80 -17.95 10.58
C LYS A 97 0.51 -17.17 10.58
N ALA A 98 0.66 -16.35 11.62
CA ALA A 98 1.75 -15.41 11.77
C ALA A 98 2.71 -15.85 12.88
N LEU A 99 4.01 -15.63 12.67
CA LEU A 99 5.03 -15.70 13.73
C LEU A 99 5.03 -14.40 14.53
N LYS A 100 4.93 -14.49 15.86
CA LYS A 100 5.01 -13.31 16.74
C LYS A 100 6.44 -12.79 16.87
N GLU A 101 7.40 -13.71 16.85
CA GLU A 101 8.82 -13.40 16.97
C GLU A 101 9.28 -12.40 15.90
N GLY A 102 10.04 -11.41 16.33
CA GLY A 102 10.55 -10.37 15.44
C GLY A 102 9.48 -9.42 14.93
N THR A 103 8.27 -9.35 15.50
CA THR A 103 7.29 -8.32 15.11
C THR A 103 7.81 -6.92 15.48
N VAL A 104 7.84 -6.02 14.50
CA VAL A 104 8.24 -4.61 14.66
C VAL A 104 7.14 -3.74 14.07
N ARG A 105 6.58 -2.83 14.87
CA ARG A 105 5.50 -1.91 14.46
C ARG A 105 4.31 -2.62 13.78
N GLY A 106 3.94 -3.80 14.28
CA GLY A 106 2.85 -4.61 13.72
C GLY A 106 3.18 -5.34 12.40
N THR A 107 4.40 -5.20 11.89
CA THR A 107 4.91 -5.93 10.71
C THR A 107 5.88 -7.03 11.14
N ARG A 108 5.92 -8.13 10.40
CA ARG A 108 6.82 -9.27 10.65
C ARG A 108 7.95 -9.27 9.65
N ALA A 109 9.04 -10.00 9.90
CA ALA A 109 10.17 -10.11 8.97
C ALA A 109 9.92 -11.09 7.81
N SER A 110 8.72 -11.66 7.75
CA SER A 110 8.26 -12.56 6.69
C SER A 110 6.76 -12.40 6.50
N MET A 111 6.26 -12.87 5.36
CA MET A 111 4.83 -13.00 5.13
C MET A 111 4.22 -14.07 6.03
N ASP A 112 2.95 -13.91 6.36
CA ASP A 112 2.17 -14.92 7.04
C ASP A 112 1.97 -16.14 6.15
N GLN A 113 1.78 -17.30 6.76
CA GLN A 113 1.24 -18.44 6.03
C GLN A 113 -0.28 -18.23 5.86
N TYR A 114 -0.77 -18.29 4.62
CA TYR A 114 -2.20 -18.30 4.33
C TYR A 114 -2.76 -19.71 4.54
N VAL A 115 -3.64 -19.86 5.53
CA VAL A 115 -4.24 -21.13 5.95
C VAL A 115 -5.50 -21.43 5.15
N SER A 116 -6.36 -20.43 4.96
CA SER A 116 -7.57 -20.55 4.15
C SER A 116 -8.02 -19.19 3.60
N PHE A 117 -8.81 -19.23 2.53
CA PHE A 117 -9.30 -18.06 1.82
C PHE A 117 -10.83 -17.98 1.91
N PRO A 118 -11.40 -16.77 1.87
CA PRO A 118 -12.85 -16.57 1.94
C PRO A 118 -13.59 -16.93 0.64
N VAL A 119 -12.85 -17.14 -0.47
CA VAL A 119 -13.39 -17.56 -1.76
C VAL A 119 -12.86 -18.95 -2.08
N THR A 120 -13.74 -19.95 -2.08
CA THR A 120 -13.42 -21.36 -2.32
C THR A 120 -14.14 -21.95 -3.52
N ASP A 121 -15.17 -21.26 -4.00
CA ASP A 121 -16.02 -21.67 -5.10
C ASP A 121 -16.71 -20.46 -5.74
N ARG A 122 -17.55 -20.72 -6.75
CA ARG A 122 -18.27 -19.66 -7.44
C ARG A 122 -19.31 -18.96 -6.56
N ALA A 123 -19.92 -19.67 -5.61
CA ALA A 123 -20.94 -19.09 -4.75
C ALA A 123 -20.31 -18.08 -3.77
N SER A 124 -19.25 -18.49 -3.06
CA SER A 124 -18.45 -17.64 -2.19
C SER A 124 -17.82 -16.46 -2.93
N PHE A 125 -17.41 -16.62 -4.21
CA PHE A 125 -17.00 -15.49 -5.05
C PHE A 125 -18.12 -14.47 -5.26
N LEU A 126 -19.34 -14.92 -5.57
CA LEU A 126 -20.48 -14.02 -5.77
C LEU A 126 -20.87 -13.31 -4.47
N GLU A 127 -20.76 -13.97 -3.32
CA GLU A 127 -20.92 -13.34 -2.01
C GLU A 127 -19.84 -12.29 -1.73
N MET A 128 -18.57 -12.63 -2.02
CA MET A 128 -17.44 -11.69 -1.88
C MET A 128 -17.63 -10.45 -2.75
N LYS A 129 -18.08 -10.63 -4.00
CA LYS A 129 -18.30 -9.54 -4.96
C LYS A 129 -19.23 -8.45 -4.42
N LYS A 130 -20.19 -8.78 -3.55
CA LYS A 130 -21.09 -7.80 -2.93
C LYS A 130 -20.35 -6.72 -2.13
N ARG A 131 -19.14 -7.02 -1.63
CA ARG A 131 -18.28 -6.05 -0.91
C ARG A 131 -17.54 -5.07 -1.84
N TYR A 132 -17.65 -5.26 -3.16
CA TYR A 132 -16.95 -4.51 -4.18
C TYR A 132 -17.89 -3.71 -5.09
N ASP A 133 -19.04 -3.26 -4.58
CA ASP A 133 -19.93 -2.39 -5.36
C ASP A 133 -19.22 -1.08 -5.74
N PRO A 134 -19.00 -0.81 -7.05
CA PRO A 134 -18.33 0.41 -7.51
C PRO A 134 -19.23 1.66 -7.37
N ALA A 135 -20.54 1.50 -7.23
CA ALA A 135 -21.48 2.62 -7.10
C ALA A 135 -21.56 3.17 -5.68
N THR A 136 -20.95 2.51 -4.69
CA THR A 136 -20.99 2.96 -3.30
C THR A 136 -20.36 4.36 -3.16
N PRO A 137 -21.07 5.38 -2.61
CA PRO A 137 -20.55 6.75 -2.56
C PRO A 137 -19.24 6.90 -1.78
N ILE A 138 -19.01 6.07 -0.75
CA ILE A 138 -17.79 6.10 0.07
C ILE A 138 -16.53 5.58 -0.67
N ARG A 139 -16.66 5.20 -1.95
CA ARG A 139 -15.52 4.94 -2.84
C ARG A 139 -14.69 6.21 -3.08
N TYR A 140 -15.33 7.38 -3.04
CA TYR A 140 -14.69 8.67 -3.26
C TYR A 140 -14.61 9.48 -1.95
N PRO A 141 -13.54 10.26 -1.75
CA PRO A 141 -13.50 11.22 -0.65
C PRO A 141 -14.59 12.28 -0.81
N ARG A 142 -15.07 12.82 0.32
CA ARG A 142 -16.10 13.88 0.33
C ARG A 142 -15.65 15.17 -0.36
N TRP A 143 -14.35 15.43 -0.45
CA TRP A 143 -13.73 16.62 -1.06
C TRP A 143 -13.11 16.30 -2.44
N TRP A 144 -13.74 15.40 -3.20
CA TRP A 144 -13.23 14.94 -4.50
C TRP A 144 -12.94 16.08 -5.49
N ASP A 145 -13.82 17.08 -5.58
CA ASP A 145 -13.65 18.19 -6.52
C ASP A 145 -12.42 19.05 -6.20
N ASP A 146 -12.11 19.23 -4.91
CA ASP A 146 -10.92 19.94 -4.47
C ASP A 146 -9.65 19.17 -4.83
N LEU A 147 -9.64 17.84 -4.64
CA LEU A 147 -8.53 16.98 -5.07
C LEU A 147 -8.34 17.05 -6.58
N ALA A 148 -9.42 16.91 -7.35
CA ALA A 148 -9.38 16.97 -8.80
C ALA A 148 -8.82 18.32 -9.29
N ARG A 149 -9.18 19.43 -8.63
CA ARG A 149 -8.60 20.76 -8.91
C ARG A 149 -7.11 20.79 -8.61
N CYS A 150 -6.67 20.31 -7.45
CA CYS A 150 -5.25 20.25 -7.09
C CYS A 150 -4.43 19.41 -8.09
N TYR A 151 -4.97 18.28 -8.55
CA TYR A 151 -4.28 17.39 -9.48
C TYR A 151 -4.09 17.96 -10.88
N ARG A 152 -4.84 18.98 -11.31
CA ARG A 152 -4.69 19.58 -12.66
C ARG A 152 -3.32 20.24 -12.84
N GLY A 153 -2.77 20.84 -11.78
CA GLY A 153 -1.49 21.56 -11.81
C GLY A 153 -0.29 20.80 -11.26
N ARG A 154 -0.43 19.50 -10.98
CA ARG A 154 0.61 18.69 -10.32
C ARG A 154 1.87 18.51 -11.18
N ASP A 155 2.98 18.34 -10.50
CA ASP A 155 4.31 18.08 -11.07
C ASP A 155 4.84 16.67 -10.77
N TYR A 156 4.01 15.80 -10.19
CA TYR A 156 4.31 14.40 -9.88
C TYR A 156 3.40 13.40 -10.63
N PRO A 157 3.86 12.13 -10.81
CA PRO A 157 3.01 11.05 -11.31
C PRO A 157 1.81 10.82 -10.38
N LEU A 158 0.64 10.62 -11.00
CA LEU A 158 -0.60 10.29 -10.30
C LEU A 158 -1.15 9.01 -10.89
N ALA A 159 -1.20 7.97 -10.07
CA ALA A 159 -1.72 6.65 -10.41
C ALA A 159 -3.17 6.50 -9.92
N LEU A 160 -3.97 5.73 -10.66
CA LEU A 160 -5.39 5.55 -10.36
C LEU A 160 -5.64 4.70 -9.12
N THR A 161 -4.84 3.65 -8.91
CA THR A 161 -5.02 2.68 -7.82
C THR A 161 -3.69 2.43 -7.14
N GLY A 162 -3.74 2.20 -5.81
CA GLY A 162 -2.58 1.81 -5.00
C GLY A 162 -1.80 0.61 -5.54
N ILE A 163 -0.62 0.37 -4.97
CA ILE A 163 0.24 -0.79 -5.28
C ILE A 163 -0.59 -2.07 -5.24
N GLY A 164 -0.47 -2.90 -6.28
CA GLY A 164 -1.17 -4.18 -6.39
C GLY A 164 -2.68 -4.09 -6.66
N GLY A 165 -3.22 -2.88 -6.91
CA GLY A 165 -4.66 -2.68 -7.19
C GLY A 165 -5.15 -3.27 -8.51
N PHE A 166 -4.36 -3.11 -9.59
CA PHE A 166 -4.54 -3.79 -10.88
C PHE A 166 -3.16 -3.98 -11.54
N GLY A 167 -2.96 -5.09 -12.24
CA GLY A 167 -1.65 -5.54 -12.76
C GLY A 167 -0.83 -4.46 -13.47
N PHE A 168 0.35 -4.17 -12.94
CA PHE A 168 1.64 -4.72 -13.37
C PHE A 168 2.58 -4.63 -12.16
N TYR A 169 3.10 -5.80 -11.74
CA TYR A 169 4.46 -5.87 -11.21
C TYR A 169 5.42 -5.90 -12.41
#